data_AF-Q9XZG2-F1
#
_entry.id   AF-Q9XZG2-F1
#
_cell.length_a   1.000
_cell.length_b   1.000
_cell.length_c   1.000
_cell.angle_alpha   90.00
_cell.angle_beta   90.00
_cell.angle_gamma   90.00
#
_symmetry.space_group_name_H-M   'P 1'
#
loop_
_entity.id
_entity.type
_entity.pdbx_description
1 polymer ?
#
loop_
_entity_poly.entity_id
_entity_poly.type
_entity_poly.pdbx_seq_one_letter_code
_entity_poly.pdbx_strand_id
1 'polypeptide(L)'
;MKYNILLILIISLFINELRAVPCPDGTQTQAGLTDVGAADLGTCVNCRPNFYYNGGAAQGEANGNQPFAANNAARGICVPCQINRVGSVTNAGDLATLATQCSTQCPTGTALDDGVTDVFDRSAAQCVKCKPNFYYNGGSPQGEAPGVQVFAAGAAAAGVAAVTSQCVPCQLNKNDSPATAGAQANLATQCSNQCPTGTVLDDGVTLVFNTSATLCVKCRPNFYYNGGSPQGEAPGVQVFAAGAAAAGVAAVTSQCVPCQINKNDSPATAGAQANLATQCSTQCPTGTAIQDGVTLVFSNSSTQCSQCIANYFFNGNFEAGKSQCLKCPVSKTTPAHAPGNTATQATQCLTTCPAGTVLDDGTSTNFVASATECTKCSAGFFASKTTGFTAGTDTCTECTKKLTSGATAKVYAEATQKVQCASTTFAKFLSISLLFISFYLL
;
A
#
# COMPACT_ATOMS: atom_id res chain seq x y z
N MET A 1 84.07 -58.84 3.13
CA MET A 1 82.93 -58.78 4.08
C MET A 1 82.31 -57.39 4.31
N LYS A 2 82.97 -56.25 3.98
CA LYS A 2 82.36 -54.90 4.19
C LYS A 2 81.20 -54.52 3.24
N TYR A 3 81.13 -55.06 2.03
CA TYR A 3 80.07 -54.72 1.06
C TYR A 3 78.71 -55.39 1.34
N ASN A 4 78.66 -56.54 2.02
CA ASN A 4 77.40 -57.23 2.33
C ASN A 4 76.57 -56.52 3.39
N ILE A 5 77.22 -55.85 4.36
CA ILE A 5 76.51 -55.08 5.40
C ILE A 5 75.85 -53.83 4.80
N LEU A 6 76.53 -53.16 3.86
CA LEU A 6 75.99 -51.99 3.17
C LEU A 6 74.77 -52.37 2.29
N LEU A 7 74.84 -53.48 1.57
CA LEU A 7 73.74 -53.95 0.73
C LEU A 7 72.50 -54.34 1.56
N ILE A 8 72.70 -54.99 2.71
CA ILE A 8 71.61 -55.34 3.64
C ILE A 8 71.00 -54.07 4.25
N LEU A 9 71.80 -53.07 4.62
CA LEU A 9 71.30 -51.79 5.14
C LEU A 9 70.49 -51.02 4.10
N ILE A 10 70.97 -50.96 2.85
CA ILE A 10 70.25 -50.31 1.74
C ILE A 10 68.93 -51.04 1.47
N ILE A 11 68.93 -52.36 1.36
CA ILE A 11 67.70 -53.16 1.15
C ILE A 11 66.75 -53.02 2.33
N SER A 12 67.24 -52.99 3.57
CA SER A 12 66.40 -52.80 4.76
C SER A 12 65.80 -51.39 4.83
N LEU A 13 66.51 -50.37 4.36
CA LEU A 13 65.99 -49.01 4.22
C LEU A 13 64.85 -48.96 3.19
N PHE A 14 65.05 -49.60 2.03
CA PHE A 14 64.03 -49.65 0.97
C PHE A 14 62.82 -50.51 1.34
N ILE A 15 62.98 -51.62 2.08
CA ILE A 15 61.85 -52.45 2.56
C ILE A 15 60.95 -51.67 3.55
N ASN A 16 61.53 -50.76 4.35
CA ASN A 16 60.76 -49.93 5.27
C ASN A 16 59.99 -48.78 4.59
N GLU A 17 60.53 -48.19 3.50
CA GLU A 17 59.79 -47.17 2.74
C GLU A 17 58.78 -47.74 1.73
N LEU A 18 58.99 -48.96 1.22
CA LEU A 18 58.12 -49.57 0.20
C LEU A 18 56.75 -50.07 0.69
N ARG A 19 56.39 -49.87 1.95
CA ARG A 19 55.15 -50.42 2.50
C ARG A 19 54.12 -49.39 2.97
N ALA A 20 54.37 -48.09 2.82
CA ALA A 20 53.34 -47.10 3.10
C ALA A 20 52.19 -47.25 2.10
N VAL A 21 51.10 -47.88 2.54
CA VAL A 21 49.85 -47.95 1.77
C VAL A 21 49.00 -46.74 2.16
N PRO A 22 48.58 -45.88 1.22
CA PRO A 22 47.66 -44.80 1.54
C PRO A 22 46.32 -45.38 1.98
N CYS A 23 45.68 -44.70 2.94
CA CYS A 23 44.28 -45.00 3.24
C CYS A 23 43.43 -44.77 1.98
N PRO A 24 42.39 -45.59 1.73
CA PRO A 24 41.44 -45.36 0.65
C PRO A 24 40.90 -43.93 0.65
N ASP A 25 40.61 -43.37 -0.52
CA ASP A 25 40.10 -42.01 -0.64
C ASP A 25 38.93 -41.74 0.30
N GLY A 26 39.00 -40.60 1.00
CA GLY A 26 37.99 -40.22 1.99
C GLY A 26 38.14 -40.86 3.38
N THR A 27 39.08 -41.78 3.59
CA THR A 27 39.36 -42.40 4.90
C THR A 27 40.66 -41.87 5.52
N GLN A 28 40.82 -42.01 6.83
CA GLN A 28 42.04 -41.70 7.58
C GLN A 28 42.14 -42.53 8.87
N THR A 29 43.32 -42.53 9.48
CA THR A 29 43.54 -43.22 10.76
C THR A 29 42.85 -42.52 11.92
N GLN A 30 42.80 -43.18 13.08
CA GLN A 30 42.37 -42.55 14.33
C GLN A 30 43.20 -41.31 14.69
N ALA A 31 44.48 -41.29 14.31
CA ALA A 31 45.37 -40.14 14.50
C ALA A 31 45.22 -39.06 13.42
N GLY A 32 44.32 -39.23 12.46
CA GLY A 32 44.09 -38.30 11.35
C GLY A 32 45.12 -38.36 10.24
N LEU A 33 45.91 -39.44 10.18
CA LEU A 33 46.89 -39.65 9.11
C LEU A 33 46.21 -40.25 7.88
N THR A 34 46.61 -39.79 6.71
CA THR A 34 46.09 -40.28 5.42
C THR A 34 46.85 -41.49 4.88
N ASP A 35 47.99 -41.82 5.48
CA ASP A 35 48.85 -42.95 5.13
C ASP A 35 49.18 -43.76 6.38
N VAL A 36 49.18 -45.09 6.26
CA VAL A 36 49.31 -46.02 7.40
C VAL A 36 50.65 -46.73 7.51
N GLY A 37 51.72 -46.20 6.90
CA GLY A 37 53.02 -46.88 6.92
C GLY A 37 52.92 -48.36 6.53
N ALA A 38 53.85 -49.17 7.02
CA ALA A 38 54.14 -50.51 6.48
C ALA A 38 53.12 -51.64 6.75
N ALA A 39 52.08 -51.42 7.57
CA ALA A 39 51.14 -52.49 7.87
C ALA A 39 49.89 -51.92 8.55
N ASP A 40 48.79 -52.00 7.82
CA ASP A 40 47.44 -52.33 8.28
C ASP A 40 46.41 -51.30 7.84
N LEU A 41 45.83 -51.53 6.66
CA LEU A 41 44.63 -50.84 6.17
C LEU A 41 43.47 -50.91 7.17
N GLY A 42 43.49 -51.88 8.10
CA GLY A 42 42.56 -51.96 9.22
C GLY A 42 42.63 -50.81 10.21
N THR A 43 43.64 -49.95 10.13
CA THR A 43 43.74 -48.73 10.95
C THR A 43 43.09 -47.50 10.31
N CYS A 44 42.69 -47.56 9.03
CA CYS A 44 41.93 -46.50 8.33
C CYS A 44 40.45 -46.54 8.74
N VAL A 45 40.18 -46.31 10.03
CA VAL A 45 38.85 -46.54 10.64
C VAL A 45 37.92 -45.33 10.64
N ASN A 46 38.41 -44.17 10.20
CA ASN A 46 37.65 -42.92 10.23
C ASN A 46 37.39 -42.39 8.83
N CYS A 47 36.23 -41.77 8.61
CA CYS A 47 36.03 -40.91 7.45
C CYS A 47 36.61 -39.51 7.72
N ARG A 48 37.24 -38.93 6.70
CA ARG A 48 37.73 -37.54 6.72
C ARG A 48 36.55 -36.56 6.83
N PRO A 49 36.79 -35.31 7.27
CA PRO A 49 35.78 -34.26 7.18
C PRO A 49 35.19 -34.15 5.77
N ASN A 50 33.87 -34.05 5.68
CA ASN A 50 33.07 -34.06 4.46
C ASN A 50 33.11 -35.37 3.66
N PHE A 51 33.34 -36.50 4.34
CA PHE A 51 33.12 -37.83 3.79
C PHE A 51 32.26 -38.64 4.75
N TYR A 52 31.33 -39.44 4.22
CA TYR A 52 30.43 -40.28 5.02
C TYR A 52 30.48 -41.74 4.59
N TYR A 53 30.16 -42.64 5.50
CA TYR A 53 30.10 -44.07 5.22
C TYR A 53 28.71 -44.46 4.72
N ASN A 54 28.64 -45.03 3.50
CA ASN A 54 27.38 -45.46 2.88
C ASN A 54 27.02 -46.94 3.15
N GLY A 55 27.56 -47.55 4.21
CA GLY A 55 27.22 -48.93 4.58
C GLY A 55 27.61 -49.99 3.53
N GLY A 56 28.58 -49.68 2.67
CA GLY A 56 29.02 -50.54 1.56
C GLY A 56 28.09 -50.55 0.33
N ALA A 57 27.07 -49.69 0.29
CA ALA A 57 26.22 -49.53 -0.90
C ALA A 57 26.93 -48.66 -1.97
N ALA A 58 26.54 -48.82 -3.24
CA ALA A 58 27.09 -47.99 -4.32
C ALA A 58 26.72 -46.51 -4.12
N GLN A 59 27.53 -45.60 -4.67
CA GLN A 59 27.28 -44.16 -4.54
C GLN A 59 25.87 -43.79 -5.05
N GLY A 60 25.03 -43.22 -4.18
CA GLY A 60 23.65 -42.84 -4.50
C GLY A 60 22.57 -43.87 -4.11
N GLU A 61 22.94 -45.03 -3.58
CA GLU A 61 22.01 -46.02 -3.03
C GLU A 61 21.71 -45.75 -1.54
N ALA A 62 20.64 -46.35 -1.02
CA ALA A 62 20.34 -46.29 0.41
C ALA A 62 21.47 -46.92 1.23
N ASN A 63 21.74 -46.38 2.42
CA ASN A 63 22.77 -46.90 3.33
C ASN A 63 22.69 -48.42 3.41
N GLY A 64 23.77 -49.10 3.01
CA GLY A 64 23.85 -50.54 3.18
C GLY A 64 23.91 -50.91 4.65
N ASN A 65 23.56 -52.16 4.99
CA ASN A 65 23.60 -52.66 6.36
C ASN A 65 24.98 -53.23 6.74
N GLN A 66 26.03 -52.97 5.95
CA GLN A 66 27.36 -53.51 6.27
C GLN A 66 27.96 -52.71 7.42
N PRO A 67 28.39 -53.36 8.51
CA PRO A 67 29.11 -52.68 9.58
C PRO A 67 30.47 -52.23 9.05
N PHE A 68 30.93 -51.07 9.54
CA PHE A 68 32.29 -50.59 9.30
C PHE A 68 33.27 -51.50 10.06
N ALA A 69 33.70 -52.58 9.42
CA ALA A 69 34.69 -53.51 9.98
C ALA A 69 36.09 -53.13 9.51
N ALA A 70 37.07 -53.11 10.42
CA ALA A 70 38.48 -52.82 10.13
C ALA A 70 39.02 -53.64 8.94
N ASN A 71 38.62 -54.91 8.82
CA ASN A 71 39.08 -55.80 7.75
C ASN A 71 38.35 -55.58 6.41
N ASN A 72 37.28 -54.78 6.42
CA ASN A 72 36.53 -54.33 5.25
C ASN A 72 36.91 -52.90 4.84
N ALA A 73 37.92 -52.26 5.44
CA ALA A 73 38.38 -50.93 5.04
C ALA A 73 38.77 -50.86 3.55
N ALA A 74 39.20 -51.98 2.95
CA ALA A 74 39.44 -52.09 1.50
C ALA A 74 38.16 -52.01 0.62
N ARG A 75 36.97 -52.12 1.22
CA ARG A 75 35.65 -52.02 0.57
C ARG A 75 34.74 -50.93 1.16
N GLY A 76 35.04 -50.45 2.36
CA GLY A 76 34.31 -49.39 3.04
C GLY A 76 34.72 -48.02 2.52
N ILE A 77 34.23 -47.67 1.34
CA ILE A 77 34.52 -46.38 0.71
C ILE A 77 33.74 -45.30 1.47
N CYS A 78 34.45 -44.40 2.17
CA CYS A 78 33.84 -43.15 2.60
C CYS A 78 33.58 -42.31 1.36
N VAL A 79 32.33 -41.93 1.14
CA VAL A 79 31.86 -41.21 -0.04
C VAL A 79 31.94 -39.71 0.24
N PRO A 80 32.44 -38.88 -0.70
CA PRO A 80 32.46 -37.43 -0.51
C PRO A 80 31.03 -36.88 -0.35
N CYS A 81 30.88 -35.92 0.55
CA CYS A 81 29.65 -35.16 0.70
C CYS A 81 29.33 -34.40 -0.59
N GLN A 82 28.04 -34.39 -0.96
CA GLN A 82 27.57 -33.53 -2.04
C GLN A 82 27.54 -32.05 -1.62
N ILE A 83 27.27 -31.79 -0.34
CA ILE A 83 27.37 -30.46 0.27
C ILE A 83 28.16 -30.59 1.57
N ASN A 84 29.28 -29.88 1.63
CA ASN A 84 30.16 -29.88 2.78
C ASN A 84 29.46 -29.28 4.01
N ARG A 85 29.61 -29.90 5.17
CA ARG A 85 29.11 -29.35 6.44
C ARG A 85 30.17 -28.43 7.04
N VAL A 86 29.81 -27.19 7.33
CA VAL A 86 30.68 -26.28 8.09
C VAL A 86 30.95 -26.90 9.46
N GLY A 87 32.22 -27.07 9.80
CA GLY A 87 32.63 -27.72 11.05
C GLY A 87 32.50 -29.25 11.06
N SER A 88 32.40 -29.91 9.89
CA SER A 88 32.57 -31.36 9.80
C SER A 88 33.88 -31.79 10.47
N VAL A 89 33.79 -32.84 11.29
CA VAL A 89 34.94 -33.43 11.98
C VAL A 89 35.11 -34.88 11.56
N THR A 90 36.34 -35.37 11.71
CA THR A 90 36.65 -36.78 11.60
C THR A 90 35.76 -37.61 12.54
N ASN A 91 35.13 -38.66 12.03
CA ASN A 91 34.41 -39.63 12.86
C ASN A 91 34.79 -41.06 12.45
N ALA A 92 34.68 -41.99 13.39
CA ALA A 92 34.71 -43.42 13.09
C ALA A 92 33.65 -43.76 12.04
N GLY A 93 33.95 -44.71 11.15
CA GLY A 93 33.13 -44.96 9.97
C GLY A 93 31.66 -45.32 10.28
N ASP A 94 31.39 -45.99 11.39
CA ASP A 94 30.04 -46.29 11.89
C ASP A 94 29.28 -45.04 12.40
N LEU A 95 30.00 -44.01 12.86
CA LEU A 95 29.45 -42.73 13.30
C LEU A 95 29.47 -41.64 12.20
N ALA A 96 30.23 -41.88 11.12
CA ALA A 96 30.38 -40.99 9.98
C ALA A 96 29.19 -41.10 9.00
N THR A 97 27.97 -40.97 9.49
CA THR A 97 26.74 -40.95 8.68
C THR A 97 26.62 -39.68 7.82
N LEU A 98 25.75 -39.70 6.80
CA LEU A 98 25.43 -38.53 5.98
C LEU A 98 25.01 -37.33 6.85
N ALA A 99 24.16 -37.55 7.86
CA ALA A 99 23.66 -36.49 8.75
C ALA A 99 24.72 -35.93 9.72
N THR A 100 25.74 -36.72 10.05
CA THR A 100 26.84 -36.26 10.93
C THR A 100 27.93 -35.56 10.14
N GLN A 101 28.22 -36.02 8.92
CA GLN A 101 29.36 -35.54 8.12
C GLN A 101 29.04 -34.50 7.05
N CYS A 102 27.83 -34.52 6.51
CA CYS A 102 27.44 -33.68 5.38
C CYS A 102 26.37 -32.66 5.78
N SER A 103 26.24 -31.61 4.98
CA SER A 103 25.07 -30.75 5.05
C SER A 103 23.92 -31.49 4.40
N THR A 104 22.88 -31.77 5.16
CA THR A 104 21.61 -32.31 4.65
C THR A 104 20.66 -31.21 4.19
N GLN A 105 21.05 -29.94 4.30
CA GLN A 105 20.25 -28.81 3.85
C GLN A 105 20.29 -28.72 2.32
N CYS A 106 19.12 -28.67 1.69
CA CYS A 106 18.95 -28.36 0.29
C CYS A 106 19.60 -27.01 -0.04
N PRO A 107 20.17 -26.84 -1.25
CA PRO A 107 20.69 -25.55 -1.69
C PRO A 107 19.66 -24.43 -1.54
N THR A 108 20.13 -23.21 -1.26
CA THR A 108 19.26 -22.03 -1.08
C THR A 108 18.23 -21.91 -2.20
N GLY A 109 16.95 -21.73 -1.82
CA GLY A 109 15.84 -21.60 -2.77
C GLY A 109 15.28 -22.91 -3.31
N THR A 110 15.86 -24.07 -2.97
CA THR A 110 15.35 -25.40 -3.37
C THR A 110 14.68 -26.13 -2.20
N ALA A 111 13.81 -27.09 -2.50
CA ALA A 111 13.13 -27.97 -1.55
C ALA A 111 12.96 -29.38 -2.12
N LEU A 112 12.62 -30.33 -1.25
CA LEU A 112 12.20 -31.68 -1.64
C LEU A 112 10.88 -31.66 -2.44
N ASP A 113 10.42 -32.85 -2.85
CA ASP A 113 9.19 -32.99 -3.65
C ASP A 113 7.91 -32.56 -2.91
N ASP A 114 7.92 -32.46 -1.58
CA ASP A 114 6.81 -31.86 -0.83
C ASP A 114 6.77 -30.32 -0.95
N GLY A 115 7.83 -29.70 -1.45
CA GLY A 115 7.95 -28.26 -1.64
C GLY A 115 8.17 -27.44 -0.37
N VAL A 116 8.32 -28.09 0.79
CA VAL A 116 8.44 -27.43 2.10
C VAL A 116 9.69 -27.90 2.83
N THR A 117 9.99 -29.20 2.80
CA THR A 117 11.15 -29.77 3.48
C THR A 117 12.42 -29.41 2.73
N ASP A 118 13.40 -28.88 3.47
CA ASP A 118 14.73 -28.52 2.97
C ASP A 118 15.84 -29.38 3.54
N VAL A 119 15.50 -30.51 4.16
CA VAL A 119 16.45 -31.50 4.65
C VAL A 119 16.31 -32.77 3.83
N PHE A 120 17.37 -33.19 3.13
CA PHE A 120 17.39 -34.44 2.38
C PHE A 120 18.07 -35.57 3.18
N ASP A 121 17.56 -36.80 3.02
CA ASP A 121 18.04 -37.96 3.78
C ASP A 121 19.04 -38.83 3.00
N ARG A 122 19.15 -38.64 1.67
CA ARG A 122 20.01 -39.46 0.80
C ARG A 122 20.93 -38.63 -0.08
N SER A 123 20.38 -37.64 -0.77
CA SER A 123 21.15 -36.85 -1.74
C SER A 123 20.51 -35.49 -2.00
N ALA A 124 21.34 -34.48 -2.26
CA ALA A 124 20.92 -33.18 -2.76
C ALA A 124 20.17 -33.26 -4.11
N ALA A 125 20.28 -34.38 -4.84
CA ALA A 125 19.46 -34.64 -6.02
C ALA A 125 17.96 -34.79 -5.70
N GLN A 126 17.58 -34.98 -4.42
CA GLN A 126 16.20 -34.99 -3.96
C GLN A 126 15.58 -33.59 -3.88
N CYS A 127 16.39 -32.52 -3.90
CA CYS A 127 15.95 -31.13 -3.88
C CYS A 127 15.48 -30.69 -5.28
N VAL A 128 14.32 -31.21 -5.71
CA VAL A 128 13.82 -31.11 -7.10
C VAL A 128 12.85 -29.95 -7.35
N LYS A 129 12.49 -29.18 -6.32
CA LYS A 129 11.57 -28.03 -6.45
C LYS A 129 12.23 -26.71 -6.07
N CYS A 130 11.82 -25.62 -6.70
CA CYS A 130 12.06 -24.29 -6.15
C CYS A 130 11.02 -24.01 -5.05
N LYS A 131 11.47 -23.42 -3.94
CA LYS A 131 10.61 -22.92 -2.87
C LYS A 131 9.67 -21.82 -3.42
N PRO A 132 8.52 -21.56 -2.77
CA PRO A 132 7.69 -20.40 -3.08
C PRO A 132 8.52 -19.12 -3.15
N ASN A 133 8.26 -18.31 -4.18
CA ASN A 133 8.98 -17.08 -4.50
C ASN A 133 10.44 -17.28 -4.92
N PHE A 134 10.79 -18.46 -5.42
CA PHE A 134 12.03 -18.69 -6.15
C PHE A 134 11.70 -19.26 -7.52
N TYR A 135 12.41 -18.80 -8.55
CA TYR A 135 12.24 -19.28 -9.92
C TYR A 135 13.52 -19.90 -10.46
N TYR A 136 13.37 -20.88 -11.33
CA TYR A 136 14.48 -21.53 -12.02
C TYR A 136 14.95 -20.68 -13.20
N ASN A 137 16.22 -20.26 -13.18
CA ASN A 137 16.81 -19.40 -14.21
C ASN A 137 17.37 -20.15 -15.43
N GLY A 138 17.23 -21.49 -15.48
CA GLY A 138 17.69 -22.29 -16.62
C GLY A 138 19.20 -22.23 -16.89
N GLY A 139 20.01 -21.81 -15.90
CA GLY A 139 21.45 -21.59 -16.08
C GLY A 139 21.81 -20.27 -16.76
N SER A 140 20.84 -19.44 -17.16
CA SER A 140 21.10 -18.09 -17.66
C SER A 140 21.21 -17.10 -16.49
N PRO A 141 22.36 -16.43 -16.30
CA PRO A 141 22.51 -15.41 -15.25
C PRO A 141 21.64 -14.16 -15.48
N GLN A 142 21.05 -14.00 -16.69
CA GLN A 142 20.28 -12.81 -17.08
C GLN A 142 18.75 -13.00 -17.04
N GLY A 143 18.26 -14.16 -16.59
CA GLY A 143 16.81 -14.36 -16.36
C GLY A 143 15.93 -14.28 -17.61
N GLU A 144 16.52 -14.39 -18.80
CA GLU A 144 15.75 -14.43 -20.05
C GLU A 144 14.82 -15.65 -20.05
N ALA A 145 13.60 -15.45 -20.55
CA ALA A 145 12.50 -16.41 -20.50
C ALA A 145 12.97 -17.84 -20.84
N PRO A 146 12.59 -18.85 -20.04
CA PRO A 146 13.20 -20.16 -20.12
C PRO A 146 12.99 -20.78 -21.50
N GLY A 147 14.08 -20.93 -22.25
CA GLY A 147 14.18 -21.99 -23.23
C GLY A 147 13.90 -23.33 -22.55
N VAL A 148 13.32 -24.26 -23.30
CA VAL A 148 12.80 -25.58 -22.90
C VAL A 148 13.93 -26.49 -22.37
N GLN A 149 14.55 -26.14 -21.25
CA GLN A 149 15.56 -26.97 -20.59
C GLN A 149 14.95 -27.61 -19.35
N VAL A 150 14.70 -28.92 -19.46
CA VAL A 150 14.21 -29.74 -18.37
C VAL A 150 15.26 -29.78 -17.26
N PHE A 151 14.81 -29.66 -16.02
CA PHE A 151 15.66 -29.80 -14.83
C PHE A 151 16.28 -31.20 -14.85
N ALA A 152 17.59 -31.29 -15.09
CA ALA A 152 18.28 -32.56 -14.94
C ALA A 152 18.43 -32.81 -13.43
N ALA A 153 17.62 -33.72 -12.88
CA ALA A 153 17.79 -34.20 -11.52
C ALA A 153 19.24 -34.68 -11.34
N GLY A 154 19.99 -34.03 -10.44
CA GLY A 154 21.41 -34.32 -10.19
C GLY A 154 22.41 -33.36 -10.83
N ALA A 155 22.00 -32.32 -11.57
CA ALA A 155 22.94 -31.33 -12.13
C ALA A 155 23.74 -30.56 -11.06
N ALA A 156 23.24 -30.48 -9.83
CA ALA A 156 23.96 -29.88 -8.70
C ALA A 156 25.01 -30.82 -8.05
N ALA A 157 25.01 -32.13 -8.37
CA ALA A 157 25.70 -33.14 -7.57
C ALA A 157 26.98 -33.72 -8.21
N ALA A 158 27.26 -33.46 -9.48
CA ALA A 158 28.52 -33.83 -10.10
C ALA A 158 29.51 -32.68 -9.90
N GLY A 159 30.69 -32.93 -9.33
CA GLY A 159 31.76 -31.96 -9.04
C GLY A 159 32.40 -31.28 -10.25
N VAL A 160 31.61 -30.95 -11.27
CA VAL A 160 31.93 -30.05 -12.37
C VAL A 160 31.58 -28.64 -11.90
N ALA A 161 32.55 -27.73 -12.03
CA ALA A 161 32.42 -26.34 -11.63
C ALA A 161 31.06 -25.73 -12.05
N ALA A 162 30.30 -25.29 -11.03
CA ALA A 162 29.33 -24.20 -11.10
C ALA A 162 28.51 -24.10 -12.41
N VAL A 163 27.63 -25.06 -12.67
CA VAL A 163 26.52 -24.77 -13.59
C VAL A 163 25.46 -24.02 -12.80
N THR A 164 25.31 -22.75 -13.17
CA THR A 164 24.46 -21.64 -12.69
C THR A 164 22.95 -21.91 -12.64
N SER A 165 22.52 -23.17 -12.66
CA SER A 165 21.13 -23.60 -12.59
C SER A 165 20.64 -23.53 -11.14
N GLN A 166 20.29 -22.32 -10.69
CA GLN A 166 19.86 -22.04 -9.32
C GLN A 166 18.41 -21.57 -9.31
N CYS A 167 17.69 -21.94 -8.25
CA CYS A 167 16.45 -21.27 -7.89
C CYS A 167 16.81 -19.87 -7.36
N VAL A 168 16.47 -18.84 -8.11
CA VAL A 168 16.79 -17.43 -7.82
C VAL A 168 15.58 -16.80 -7.10
N PRO A 169 15.77 -15.99 -6.05
CA PRO A 169 14.66 -15.32 -5.39
C PRO A 169 13.93 -14.38 -6.34
N CYS A 170 12.60 -14.35 -6.23
CA CYS A 170 11.76 -13.38 -6.91
C CYS A 170 12.08 -11.95 -6.44
N GLN A 171 12.07 -11.01 -7.38
CA GLN A 171 12.15 -9.59 -7.04
C GLN A 171 10.86 -9.08 -6.36
N LEU A 172 9.72 -9.68 -6.71
CA LEU A 172 8.44 -9.48 -6.05
C LEU A 172 7.81 -10.84 -5.76
N ASN A 173 7.55 -11.08 -4.48
CA ASN A 173 6.87 -12.29 -4.03
C ASN A 173 5.43 -12.33 -4.56
N LYS A 174 4.98 -13.51 -4.94
CA LYS A 174 3.60 -13.82 -5.31
C LYS A 174 2.94 -14.54 -4.15
N ASN A 175 1.81 -14.03 -3.68
CA ASN A 175 1.16 -14.52 -2.45
C ASN A 175 0.73 -16.00 -2.54
N ASP A 176 0.43 -16.47 -3.75
CA ASP A 176 0.01 -17.82 -4.10
C ASP A 176 1.12 -18.61 -4.83
N SER A 177 2.38 -18.20 -4.68
CA SER A 177 3.52 -18.86 -5.32
C SER A 177 3.63 -20.33 -4.88
N PRO A 178 3.44 -21.31 -5.78
CA PRO A 178 3.50 -22.72 -5.42
C PRO A 178 4.93 -23.24 -5.48
N ALA A 179 5.31 -24.15 -4.60
CA ALA A 179 6.55 -24.89 -4.78
C ALA A 179 6.47 -25.75 -6.05
N THR A 180 7.30 -25.46 -7.04
CA THR A 180 7.18 -26.08 -8.37
C THR A 180 8.51 -26.68 -8.82
N ALA A 181 8.45 -27.76 -9.59
CA ALA A 181 9.63 -28.44 -10.11
C ALA A 181 10.24 -27.70 -11.31
N GLY A 182 11.54 -27.42 -11.24
CA GLY A 182 12.36 -27.09 -12.39
C GLY A 182 11.84 -26.03 -13.37
N ALA A 183 11.76 -26.38 -14.66
CA ALA A 183 11.33 -25.45 -15.73
C ALA A 183 9.89 -24.93 -15.56
N GLN A 184 9.06 -25.64 -14.79
CA GLN A 184 7.72 -25.16 -14.44
C GLN A 184 7.76 -24.10 -13.35
N ALA A 185 8.83 -24.00 -12.55
CA ALA A 185 9.08 -22.90 -11.62
C ALA A 185 9.66 -21.68 -12.34
N ASN A 186 9.01 -21.22 -13.40
CA ASN A 186 9.47 -20.04 -14.15
C ASN A 186 8.97 -18.73 -13.50
N LEU A 187 9.53 -17.60 -13.94
CA LEU A 187 9.21 -16.26 -13.42
C LEU A 187 7.70 -15.97 -13.38
N ALA A 188 6.95 -16.35 -14.43
CA ALA A 188 5.50 -16.09 -14.52
C ALA A 188 4.67 -16.90 -13.52
N THR A 189 5.11 -18.13 -13.21
CA THR A 189 4.43 -18.99 -12.24
C THR A 189 4.76 -18.62 -10.79
N GLN A 190 6.04 -18.28 -10.54
CA GLN A 190 6.63 -18.15 -9.20
C GLN A 190 6.63 -16.73 -8.66
N CYS A 191 6.73 -15.72 -9.52
CA CYS A 191 6.90 -14.33 -9.12
C CYS A 191 5.69 -13.48 -9.51
N SER A 192 5.49 -12.37 -8.80
CA SER A 192 4.45 -11.42 -9.19
C SER A 192 4.89 -10.68 -10.44
N ASN A 193 4.08 -10.73 -11.49
CA ASN A 193 4.24 -9.93 -12.71
C ASN A 193 3.50 -8.59 -12.63
N GLN A 194 2.86 -8.29 -11.50
CA GLN A 194 2.14 -7.04 -11.28
C GLN A 194 2.97 -6.04 -10.49
N CYS A 195 3.03 -4.81 -10.99
CA CYS A 195 3.54 -3.69 -10.21
C CYS A 195 2.77 -3.55 -8.90
N PRO A 196 3.44 -3.16 -7.79
CA PRO A 196 2.77 -2.84 -6.53
C PRO A 196 1.59 -1.88 -6.72
N THR A 197 0.57 -1.99 -5.87
CA THR A 197 -0.63 -1.16 -5.92
C THR A 197 -0.29 0.32 -6.09
N GLY A 198 -0.92 0.99 -7.05
CA GLY A 198 -0.70 2.41 -7.34
C GLY A 198 0.50 2.74 -8.25
N THR A 199 1.32 1.76 -8.66
CA THR A 199 2.48 1.98 -9.56
C THR A 199 2.28 1.39 -10.96
N VAL A 200 2.94 1.97 -11.96
CA VAL A 200 2.95 1.56 -13.38
C VAL A 200 4.36 1.65 -13.98
N LEU A 201 4.47 0.98 -15.12
CA LEU A 201 5.57 1.05 -16.08
C LEU A 201 5.90 2.46 -16.56
N ASP A 202 7.15 2.62 -17.02
CA ASP A 202 7.57 3.83 -17.74
C ASP A 202 6.80 4.02 -19.06
N ASP A 203 6.39 2.94 -19.75
CA ASP A 203 5.61 3.00 -20.99
C ASP A 203 4.10 3.23 -20.81
N GLY A 204 3.59 3.17 -19.57
CA GLY A 204 2.18 3.41 -19.26
C GLY A 204 1.19 2.31 -19.71
N VAL A 205 1.65 1.15 -20.19
CA VAL A 205 0.80 0.06 -20.70
C VAL A 205 0.88 -1.21 -19.83
N THR A 206 -0.13 -2.08 -19.94
CA THR A 206 -0.44 -3.27 -19.13
C THR A 206 0.76 -4.18 -18.77
N LEU A 207 1.14 -4.15 -17.48
CA LEU A 207 1.34 -5.24 -16.49
C LEU A 207 1.81 -6.65 -16.94
N VAL A 208 2.61 -6.81 -17.99
CA VAL A 208 3.31 -8.07 -18.25
C VAL A 208 4.80 -7.82 -18.37
N PHE A 209 5.51 -8.07 -17.29
CA PHE A 209 6.96 -7.99 -17.27
C PHE A 209 7.60 -9.36 -17.22
N ASN A 210 8.45 -9.63 -18.20
CA ASN A 210 9.37 -10.76 -18.15
C ASN A 210 10.74 -10.40 -17.55
N THR A 211 10.97 -9.15 -17.07
CA THR A 211 12.35 -8.67 -16.85
C THR A 211 12.69 -8.05 -15.49
N SER A 212 11.83 -7.32 -14.74
CA SER A 212 12.11 -6.94 -13.32
C SER A 212 11.03 -6.02 -12.70
N ALA A 213 10.84 -6.11 -11.38
CA ALA A 213 10.07 -5.17 -10.54
C ALA A 213 10.65 -3.74 -10.47
N THR A 214 11.94 -3.57 -10.80
CA THR A 214 12.63 -2.28 -10.77
C THR A 214 12.13 -1.29 -11.83
N LEU A 215 11.27 -1.73 -12.75
CA LEU A 215 10.70 -0.93 -13.84
C LEU A 215 9.37 -0.25 -13.48
N CYS A 216 8.79 -0.53 -12.31
CA CYS A 216 7.59 0.14 -11.80
C CYS A 216 7.95 1.50 -11.18
N VAL A 217 8.29 2.48 -12.02
CA VAL A 217 8.89 3.76 -11.61
C VAL A 217 7.91 4.94 -11.57
N LYS A 218 6.66 4.74 -12.02
CA LYS A 218 5.62 5.79 -12.07
C LYS A 218 4.46 5.50 -11.12
N CYS A 219 3.88 6.52 -10.52
CA CYS A 219 2.54 6.41 -9.94
C CYS A 219 1.49 6.43 -11.06
N ARG A 220 0.44 5.62 -10.89
CA ARG A 220 -0.72 5.58 -11.78
C ARG A 220 -1.47 6.91 -11.77
N PRO A 221 -2.27 7.20 -12.82
CA PRO A 221 -3.30 8.23 -12.76
C PRO A 221 -4.11 8.12 -11.46
N ASN A 222 -4.27 9.25 -10.78
CA ASN A 222 -4.95 9.38 -9.49
C ASN A 222 -4.23 8.71 -8.31
N PHE A 223 -2.91 8.53 -8.41
CA PHE A 223 -2.06 8.18 -7.28
C PHE A 223 -0.91 9.18 -7.19
N TYR A 224 -0.61 9.66 -5.98
CA TYR A 224 0.49 10.57 -5.74
C TYR A 224 1.57 9.91 -4.88
N TYR A 225 2.82 10.30 -5.09
CA TYR A 225 3.95 9.85 -4.30
C TYR A 225 4.00 10.62 -2.98
N ASN A 226 3.91 9.90 -1.86
CA ASN A 226 3.89 10.51 -0.53
C ASN A 226 5.30 10.88 0.02
N GLY A 227 6.36 10.59 -0.74
CA GLY A 227 7.72 11.08 -0.47
C GLY A 227 8.34 10.66 0.86
N GLY A 228 7.85 9.62 1.51
CA GLY A 228 8.33 9.25 2.84
C GLY A 228 7.38 9.63 3.99
N SER A 229 6.41 10.52 3.73
CA SER A 229 5.54 11.07 4.76
C SER A 229 4.17 10.39 4.73
N PRO A 230 3.74 9.71 5.81
CA PRO A 230 2.38 9.16 5.89
C PRO A 230 1.30 10.26 5.87
N GLN A 231 1.67 11.53 6.07
CA GLN A 231 0.76 12.66 6.11
C GLN A 231 0.82 13.56 4.86
N GLY A 232 1.58 13.19 3.82
CA GLY A 232 1.60 13.92 2.55
C GLY A 232 2.13 15.36 2.65
N GLU A 233 3.00 15.63 3.62
CA GLU A 233 3.68 16.93 3.70
C GLU A 233 4.47 17.18 2.42
N ALA A 234 4.44 18.44 1.96
CA ALA A 234 4.95 19.00 0.71
C ALA A 234 6.08 18.21 0.03
N PRO A 235 6.11 18.11 -1.32
CA PRO A 235 7.00 17.23 -2.06
C PRO A 235 8.44 17.38 -1.59
N GLY A 236 8.87 16.49 -0.71
CA GLY A 236 10.28 16.34 -0.38
C GLY A 236 11.01 16.00 -1.67
N VAL A 237 12.17 16.59 -1.88
CA VAL A 237 13.08 16.39 -3.02
C VAL A 237 13.71 14.98 -2.99
N GLN A 238 12.95 13.97 -2.58
CA GLN A 238 13.37 12.59 -2.48
C GLN A 238 13.07 11.93 -3.82
N VAL A 239 14.13 11.72 -4.61
CA VAL A 239 14.09 10.99 -5.87
C VAL A 239 13.60 9.56 -5.61
N PHE A 240 12.68 9.08 -6.45
CA PHE A 240 12.22 7.70 -6.41
C PHE A 240 13.43 6.78 -6.63
N ALA A 241 13.85 6.03 -5.61
CA ALA A 241 14.85 4.99 -5.81
C ALA A 241 14.12 3.79 -6.45
N ALA A 242 14.37 3.55 -7.74
CA ALA A 242 13.88 2.38 -8.44
C ALA A 242 14.25 1.11 -7.62
N GLY A 243 13.24 0.31 -7.24
CA GLY A 243 13.41 -0.88 -6.40
C GLY A 243 13.14 -0.71 -4.89
N ALA A 244 12.85 0.50 -4.39
CA ALA A 244 12.56 0.71 -2.96
C ALA A 244 11.27 0.00 -2.47
N ALA A 245 10.32 -0.27 -3.36
CA ALA A 245 9.11 -1.04 -3.04
C ALA A 245 9.32 -2.57 -3.05
N ALA A 246 10.45 -3.06 -3.58
CA ALA A 246 10.66 -4.49 -3.87
C ALA A 246 11.52 -5.22 -2.82
N ALA A 247 12.36 -4.51 -2.09
CA ALA A 247 13.11 -5.11 -0.99
C ALA A 247 12.22 -5.19 0.25
N GLY A 248 11.88 -6.40 0.70
CA GLY A 248 11.15 -6.69 1.96
C GLY A 248 11.89 -6.27 3.24
N VAL A 249 12.68 -5.19 3.17
CA VAL A 249 13.28 -4.49 4.29
C VAL A 249 12.32 -3.37 4.67
N ALA A 250 11.96 -3.28 5.96
CA ALA A 250 11.02 -2.32 6.53
C ALA A 250 11.42 -0.84 6.34
N ALA A 251 11.31 -0.31 5.12
CA ALA A 251 11.41 1.10 4.78
C ALA A 251 10.07 1.57 4.18
N VAL A 252 9.06 1.62 5.06
CA VAL A 252 7.62 1.83 4.77
C VAL A 252 7.26 3.26 4.35
N THR A 253 8.21 4.13 4.02
CA THR A 253 7.87 5.55 3.99
C THR A 253 7.39 6.05 2.62
N SER A 254 7.84 5.43 1.52
CA SER A 254 7.63 5.96 0.16
C SER A 254 6.78 5.06 -0.73
N GLN A 255 5.51 5.42 -0.92
CA GLN A 255 4.53 4.69 -1.75
C GLN A 255 3.65 5.63 -2.57
N CYS A 256 3.06 5.10 -3.65
CA CYS A 256 2.00 5.78 -4.38
C CYS A 256 0.67 5.60 -3.64
N VAL A 257 0.12 6.70 -3.11
CA VAL A 257 -1.12 6.72 -2.33
C VAL A 257 -2.26 7.16 -3.24
N PRO A 258 -3.46 6.55 -3.16
CA PRO A 258 -4.60 6.99 -3.96
C PRO A 258 -5.00 8.42 -3.63
N CYS A 259 -5.38 9.17 -4.66
CA CYS A 259 -5.97 10.49 -4.50
C CYS A 259 -7.30 10.39 -3.75
N GLN A 260 -7.54 11.35 -2.85
CA GLN A 260 -8.85 11.49 -2.21
C GLN A 260 -9.91 12.00 -3.20
N ILE A 261 -9.50 12.83 -4.16
CA ILE A 261 -10.33 13.30 -5.27
C ILE A 261 -9.56 13.12 -6.57
N ASN A 262 -10.14 12.35 -7.50
CA ASN A 262 -9.54 12.07 -8.79
C ASN A 262 -9.49 13.32 -9.68
N LYS A 263 -8.42 13.43 -10.48
CA LYS A 263 -8.26 14.44 -11.52
C LYS A 263 -8.56 13.80 -12.88
N ASN A 264 -9.42 14.43 -13.68
CA ASN A 264 -9.89 13.86 -14.94
C ASN A 264 -8.74 13.53 -15.92
N ASP A 265 -7.68 14.33 -15.92
CA ASP A 265 -6.53 14.19 -16.82
C ASP A 265 -5.23 13.89 -16.05
N SER A 266 -5.33 13.07 -15.02
CA SER A 266 -4.18 12.68 -14.19
C SER A 266 -3.17 11.84 -15.00
N PRO A 267 -1.92 12.30 -15.22
CA PRO A 267 -0.93 11.54 -15.99
C PRO A 267 -0.18 10.55 -15.11
N ALA A 268 0.25 9.41 -15.66
CA ALA A 268 1.25 8.58 -14.97
C ALA A 268 2.59 9.33 -14.90
N THR A 269 3.12 9.61 -13.70
CA THR A 269 4.39 10.35 -13.53
C THR A 269 5.28 9.71 -12.48
N ALA A 270 6.58 9.96 -12.57
CA ALA A 270 7.60 9.33 -11.72
C ALA A 270 7.95 10.19 -10.49
N GLY A 271 8.20 9.53 -9.36
CA GLY A 271 8.80 10.17 -8.18
C GLY A 271 8.11 11.44 -7.69
N ALA A 272 8.92 12.45 -7.37
CA ALA A 272 8.45 13.74 -6.87
C ALA A 272 7.57 14.53 -7.88
N GLN A 273 7.59 14.16 -9.17
CA GLN A 273 6.70 14.76 -10.17
C GLN A 273 5.26 14.25 -10.02
N ALA A 274 5.07 13.05 -9.47
CA ALA A 274 3.77 12.52 -9.08
C ALA A 274 3.27 13.11 -7.76
N ASN A 275 3.39 14.44 -7.59
CA ASN A 275 2.87 15.12 -6.42
C ASN A 275 1.34 15.31 -6.50
N LEU A 276 0.75 15.72 -5.38
CA LEU A 276 -0.69 15.92 -5.22
C LEU A 276 -1.30 16.86 -6.29
N ALA A 277 -0.60 17.95 -6.65
CA ALA A 277 -1.10 18.92 -7.63
C ALA A 277 -1.08 18.38 -9.07
N THR A 278 -0.08 17.56 -9.40
CA THR A 278 0.00 16.88 -10.69
C THR A 278 -1.08 15.80 -10.80
N GLN A 279 -1.20 14.96 -9.77
CA GLN A 279 -1.92 13.69 -9.80
C GLN A 279 -3.38 13.76 -9.34
N CYS A 280 -3.68 14.62 -8.36
CA CYS A 280 -4.99 14.68 -7.72
C CYS A 280 -5.70 15.99 -8.07
N SER A 281 -7.03 16.00 -7.94
CA SER A 281 -7.76 17.26 -7.94
C SER A 281 -7.46 17.96 -6.63
N THR A 282 -6.95 19.18 -6.68
CA THR A 282 -6.76 20.04 -5.50
C THR A 282 -7.96 20.96 -5.26
N GLN A 283 -8.99 20.90 -6.10
CA GLN A 283 -10.19 21.71 -5.94
C GLN A 283 -11.09 21.12 -4.86
N CYS A 284 -11.54 21.97 -3.95
CA CYS A 284 -12.56 21.63 -2.99
C CYS A 284 -13.89 21.30 -3.71
N PRO A 285 -14.72 20.39 -3.16
CA PRO A 285 -16.06 20.13 -3.70
C PRO A 285 -16.89 21.41 -3.86
N THR A 286 -17.85 21.39 -4.79
CA THR A 286 -18.66 22.57 -5.11
C THR A 286 -19.24 23.27 -3.86
N GLY A 287 -19.07 24.58 -3.80
CA GLY A 287 -19.57 25.41 -2.69
C GLY A 287 -18.75 25.32 -1.40
N THR A 288 -17.60 24.62 -1.38
CA THR A 288 -16.73 24.50 -0.21
C THR A 288 -15.39 25.22 -0.38
N ALA A 289 -14.76 25.57 0.74
CA ALA A 289 -13.42 26.15 0.82
C ALA A 289 -12.67 25.64 2.05
N ILE A 290 -11.38 25.95 2.11
CA ILE A 290 -10.57 25.75 3.31
C ILE A 290 -10.91 26.78 4.41
N GLN A 291 -10.19 26.75 5.53
CA GLN A 291 -10.55 27.45 6.78
C GLN A 291 -10.72 28.98 6.67
N ASP A 292 -10.17 29.63 5.66
CA ASP A 292 -10.35 31.08 5.43
C ASP A 292 -11.70 31.43 4.75
N GLY A 293 -12.45 30.43 4.30
CA GLY A 293 -13.75 30.58 3.64
C GLY A 293 -13.68 30.99 2.17
N VAL A 294 -12.48 31.28 1.63
CA VAL A 294 -12.31 31.85 0.28
C VAL A 294 -11.44 30.97 -0.60
N THR A 295 -10.43 30.31 -0.04
CA THR A 295 -9.49 29.50 -0.80
C THR A 295 -10.14 28.17 -1.21
N LEU A 296 -10.38 28.01 -2.51
CA LEU A 296 -11.07 26.86 -3.12
C LEU A 296 -10.16 25.64 -3.37
N VAL A 297 -8.91 25.72 -2.94
CA VAL A 297 -7.86 24.76 -3.26
C VAL A 297 -7.20 24.26 -1.99
N PHE A 298 -7.02 22.95 -1.85
CA PHE A 298 -6.30 22.36 -0.73
C PHE A 298 -4.86 22.00 -1.13
N SER A 299 -3.96 22.06 -0.15
CA SER A 299 -2.53 21.80 -0.38
C SER A 299 -2.13 20.38 -0.01
N ASN A 300 -2.74 19.82 1.04
CA ASN A 300 -2.28 18.58 1.65
C ASN A 300 -3.37 17.50 1.70
N SER A 301 -4.62 17.88 2.00
CA SER A 301 -5.73 16.95 2.17
C SER A 301 -7.06 17.60 1.84
N SER A 302 -7.95 16.85 1.18
CA SER A 302 -9.32 17.30 0.91
C SER A 302 -10.09 17.61 2.19
N THR A 303 -9.73 17.01 3.33
CA THR A 303 -10.31 17.34 4.65
C THR A 303 -10.06 18.78 5.08
N GLN A 304 -9.16 19.51 4.42
CA GLN A 304 -9.00 20.95 4.60
C GLN A 304 -10.24 21.72 4.12
N CYS A 305 -10.98 21.20 3.13
CA CYS A 305 -12.24 21.73 2.62
C CYS A 305 -13.34 21.54 3.66
N SER A 306 -13.33 22.41 4.67
CA SER A 306 -14.06 22.29 5.94
C SER A 306 -15.16 23.34 6.11
N GLN A 307 -15.29 24.27 5.16
CA GLN A 307 -16.24 25.38 5.20
C GLN A 307 -17.10 25.45 3.95
N CYS A 308 -18.31 25.99 4.08
CA CYS A 308 -19.06 26.47 2.93
C CYS A 308 -18.66 27.91 2.60
N ILE A 309 -18.49 28.20 1.32
CA ILE A 309 -18.22 29.56 0.85
C ILE A 309 -19.45 30.46 1.01
N ALA A 310 -19.23 31.77 0.92
CA ALA A 310 -20.27 32.79 0.87
C ALA A 310 -21.44 32.41 -0.05
N ASN A 311 -22.66 32.50 0.49
CA ASN A 311 -23.92 32.19 -0.21
C ASN A 311 -24.07 30.73 -0.62
N TYR A 312 -23.41 29.82 0.10
CA TYR A 312 -23.66 28.39 0.04
C TYR A 312 -23.92 27.85 1.44
N PHE A 313 -24.81 26.86 1.55
CA PHE A 313 -25.21 26.23 2.81
C PHE A 313 -25.16 24.72 2.72
N PHE A 314 -25.13 24.04 3.86
CA PHE A 314 -25.20 22.60 3.94
C PHE A 314 -26.39 22.15 4.79
N ASN A 315 -26.98 21.00 4.44
CA ASN A 315 -28.07 20.40 5.19
C ASN A 315 -27.73 18.93 5.52
N GLY A 316 -27.37 18.67 6.77
CA GLY A 316 -26.99 17.33 7.25
C GLY A 316 -25.65 17.32 7.98
N ASN A 317 -25.02 16.14 8.01
CA ASN A 317 -23.70 15.95 8.64
C ASN A 317 -22.59 16.23 7.63
N PHE A 318 -21.81 17.29 7.86
CA PHE A 318 -20.78 17.70 6.92
C PHE A 318 -19.53 16.85 7.06
N GLU A 319 -19.16 16.16 5.98
CA GLU A 319 -17.89 15.44 5.82
C GLU A 319 -16.91 16.28 5.00
N ALA A 320 -15.87 16.81 5.65
CA ALA A 320 -14.85 17.62 5.00
C ALA A 320 -14.18 16.89 3.84
N GLY A 321 -14.02 17.57 2.71
CA GLY A 321 -13.45 17.02 1.48
C GLY A 321 -14.38 16.15 0.63
N LYS A 322 -15.57 15.79 1.13
CA LYS A 322 -16.55 14.99 0.39
C LYS A 322 -17.88 15.72 0.17
N SER A 323 -18.32 16.47 1.15
CA SER A 323 -19.61 17.17 1.11
C SER A 323 -19.56 18.34 0.14
N GLN A 324 -20.67 18.59 -0.55
CA GLN A 324 -20.87 19.78 -1.38
C GLN A 324 -21.85 20.72 -0.68
N CYS A 325 -21.59 22.02 -0.71
CA CYS A 325 -22.57 22.99 -0.22
C CYS A 325 -23.50 23.40 -1.36
N LEU A 326 -24.77 23.60 -1.02
CA LEU A 326 -25.84 24.01 -1.91
C LEU A 326 -25.85 25.53 -2.05
N LYS A 327 -26.09 26.04 -3.25
CA LYS A 327 -26.21 27.47 -3.47
C LYS A 327 -27.43 28.02 -2.73
N CYS A 328 -27.26 29.15 -2.05
CA CYS A 328 -28.37 29.85 -1.40
C CYS A 328 -29.43 30.26 -2.43
N PRO A 329 -30.73 30.10 -2.12
CA PRO A 329 -31.79 30.59 -2.99
C PRO A 329 -31.75 32.13 -3.11
N VAL A 330 -31.44 32.81 -2.01
CA VAL A 330 -31.18 34.25 -1.95
C VAL A 330 -29.92 34.52 -1.13
N SER A 331 -28.99 35.25 -1.72
CA SER A 331 -27.71 35.63 -1.09
C SER A 331 -27.89 36.68 0.01
N LYS A 332 -27.04 36.63 1.05
CA LYS A 332 -26.95 37.73 2.03
C LYS A 332 -26.20 38.92 1.43
N THR A 333 -26.57 40.13 1.86
CA THR A 333 -25.84 41.36 1.51
C THR A 333 -24.44 41.39 2.13
N THR A 334 -24.31 40.89 3.36
CA THR A 334 -23.02 40.62 4.01
C THR A 334 -22.76 39.11 3.95
N PRO A 335 -21.88 38.63 3.06
CA PRO A 335 -21.65 37.21 2.92
C PRO A 335 -21.04 36.64 4.21
N ALA A 336 -21.59 35.51 4.67
CA ALA A 336 -21.04 34.76 5.79
C ALA A 336 -20.16 33.64 5.26
N HIS A 337 -19.12 33.28 6.03
CA HIS A 337 -18.38 32.04 5.85
C HIS A 337 -18.53 31.27 7.15
N ALA A 338 -18.77 29.97 7.06
CA ALA A 338 -18.98 29.16 8.25
C ALA A 338 -18.45 27.73 8.02
N PRO A 339 -17.94 27.08 9.09
CA PRO A 339 -17.69 25.64 9.09
C PRO A 339 -18.90 24.86 8.57
N GLY A 340 -18.66 23.79 7.81
CA GLY A 340 -19.74 23.08 7.12
C GLY A 340 -20.88 22.60 8.03
N ASN A 341 -20.57 22.19 9.27
CA ASN A 341 -21.58 21.78 10.27
C ASN A 341 -22.40 22.95 10.84
N THR A 342 -21.95 24.20 10.69
CA THR A 342 -22.65 25.40 11.18
C THR A 342 -23.12 26.31 10.03
N ALA A 343 -22.74 25.98 8.80
CA ALA A 343 -23.13 26.63 7.54
C ALA A 343 -24.58 26.29 7.14
N THR A 344 -25.50 26.40 8.08
CA THR A 344 -26.93 26.18 7.84
C THR A 344 -27.50 27.24 6.90
N GLN A 345 -28.67 26.97 6.31
CA GLN A 345 -29.37 27.95 5.48
C GLN A 345 -29.59 29.29 6.19
N ALA A 346 -29.96 29.28 7.48
CA ALA A 346 -30.14 30.51 8.26
C ALA A 346 -28.83 31.27 8.49
N THR A 347 -27.72 30.55 8.68
CA THR A 347 -26.38 31.13 8.86
C THR A 347 -25.89 31.78 7.56
N GLN A 348 -26.11 31.13 6.42
CA GLN A 348 -25.45 31.45 5.16
C GLN A 348 -26.31 32.24 4.16
N CYS A 349 -27.63 32.03 4.18
CA CYS A 349 -28.56 32.57 3.20
C CYS A 349 -29.45 33.64 3.80
N LEU A 350 -29.95 34.55 2.96
CA LEU A 350 -31.05 35.42 3.39
C LEU A 350 -32.30 34.54 3.47
N THR A 351 -32.86 34.43 4.67
CA THR A 351 -34.09 33.65 4.93
C THR A 351 -35.22 34.52 5.45
N THR A 352 -34.98 35.80 5.70
CA THR A 352 -35.96 36.71 6.32
C THR A 352 -36.55 37.62 5.27
N CYS A 353 -37.87 37.72 5.27
CA CYS A 353 -38.63 38.65 4.47
C CYS A 353 -38.18 40.10 4.73
N PRO A 354 -38.21 40.98 3.72
CA PRO A 354 -37.96 42.41 3.90
C PRO A 354 -38.80 43.00 5.05
N ALA A 355 -38.30 44.05 5.70
CA ALA A 355 -38.96 44.64 6.86
C ALA A 355 -40.44 44.95 6.60
N GLY A 356 -41.30 44.55 7.54
CA GLY A 356 -42.75 44.75 7.46
C GLY A 356 -43.48 43.83 6.48
N THR A 357 -42.81 42.88 5.83
CA THR A 357 -43.43 41.90 4.94
C THR A 357 -43.51 40.50 5.60
N VAL A 358 -44.47 39.70 5.18
CA VAL A 358 -44.73 38.32 5.64
C VAL A 358 -45.13 37.44 4.46
N LEU A 359 -45.04 36.13 4.67
CA LEU A 359 -45.55 35.10 3.77
C LEU A 359 -47.08 35.17 3.64
N ASP A 360 -47.63 34.33 2.75
CA ASP A 360 -49.08 34.23 2.50
C ASP A 360 -49.90 33.80 3.73
N ASP A 361 -49.31 33.18 4.73
CA ASP A 361 -49.98 32.87 6.01
C ASP A 361 -50.28 34.13 6.85
N GLY A 362 -49.64 35.26 6.51
CA GLY A 362 -49.80 36.54 7.19
C GLY A 362 -49.03 36.67 8.51
N THR A 363 -48.23 35.68 8.89
CA THR A 363 -47.52 35.63 10.17
C THR A 363 -46.04 35.33 10.04
N SER A 364 -45.65 34.50 9.08
CA SER A 364 -44.26 34.04 8.97
C SER A 364 -43.40 35.09 8.28
N THR A 365 -42.29 35.44 8.92
CA THR A 365 -41.31 36.42 8.41
C THR A 365 -40.10 35.75 7.77
N ASN A 366 -40.05 34.42 7.70
CA ASN A 366 -38.95 33.69 7.09
C ASN A 366 -39.44 32.88 5.89
N PHE A 367 -38.87 33.12 4.72
CA PHE A 367 -39.16 32.37 3.50
C PHE A 367 -38.23 31.17 3.36
N VAL A 368 -38.67 30.14 2.63
CA VAL A 368 -37.95 28.85 2.54
C VAL A 368 -37.20 28.71 1.22
N ALA A 369 -37.83 29.10 0.10
CA ALA A 369 -37.31 28.88 -1.25
C ALA A 369 -36.98 30.17 -1.99
N SER A 370 -37.73 31.26 -1.79
CA SER A 370 -37.52 32.54 -2.50
C SER A 370 -38.05 33.71 -1.69
N ALA A 371 -37.32 34.83 -1.74
CA ALA A 371 -37.80 36.08 -1.15
C ALA A 371 -39.13 36.55 -1.76
N THR A 372 -39.44 36.14 -3.00
CA THR A 372 -40.73 36.46 -3.66
C THR A 372 -41.94 35.85 -2.96
N GLU A 373 -41.75 34.90 -2.03
CA GLU A 373 -42.84 34.39 -1.18
C GLU A 373 -43.35 35.44 -0.18
N CYS A 374 -42.59 36.52 0.07
CA CYS A 374 -42.99 37.61 0.95
C CYS A 374 -43.95 38.58 0.23
N THR A 375 -45.20 38.17 0.10
CA THR A 375 -46.25 38.80 -0.74
C THR A 375 -47.17 39.76 0.02
N LYS A 376 -47.12 39.77 1.36
CA LYS A 376 -48.03 40.57 2.20
C LYS A 376 -47.27 41.54 3.10
N CYS A 377 -47.90 42.67 3.43
CA CYS A 377 -47.48 43.49 4.57
C CYS A 377 -48.06 42.93 5.86
N SER A 378 -47.25 42.88 6.93
CA SER A 378 -47.70 42.46 8.25
C SER A 378 -48.66 43.47 8.88
N ALA A 379 -49.41 43.05 9.90
CA ALA A 379 -50.36 43.90 10.60
C ALA A 379 -49.66 45.16 11.16
N GLY A 380 -50.21 46.35 10.85
CA GLY A 380 -49.63 47.62 11.27
C GLY A 380 -48.47 48.11 10.40
N PHE A 381 -48.27 47.51 9.23
CA PHE A 381 -47.37 48.00 8.19
C PHE A 381 -48.17 48.22 6.89
N PHE A 382 -47.77 49.21 6.08
CA PHE A 382 -48.43 49.53 4.82
C PHE A 382 -47.43 49.61 3.65
N ALA A 383 -47.89 49.30 2.44
CA ALA A 383 -47.08 49.46 1.23
C ALA A 383 -47.06 50.94 0.83
N SER A 384 -45.87 51.54 0.78
CA SER A 384 -45.70 52.94 0.35
C SER A 384 -45.97 53.14 -1.15
N LYS A 385 -45.92 52.06 -1.94
CA LYS A 385 -46.29 52.01 -3.36
C LYS A 385 -47.24 50.85 -3.60
N THR A 386 -48.38 51.11 -4.24
CA THR A 386 -49.38 50.09 -4.59
C THR A 386 -49.16 49.53 -6.00
N THR A 387 -48.41 50.24 -6.85
CA THR A 387 -47.97 49.80 -8.17
C THR A 387 -46.44 49.63 -8.19
N GLY A 388 -45.96 48.60 -8.87
CA GLY A 388 -44.51 48.32 -8.94
C GLY A 388 -43.89 47.84 -7.63
N PHE A 389 -44.67 47.18 -6.76
CA PHE A 389 -44.14 46.45 -5.61
C PHE A 389 -43.56 45.11 -6.10
N THR A 390 -42.29 44.87 -5.77
CA THR A 390 -41.53 43.67 -6.11
C THR A 390 -41.37 42.84 -4.84
N ALA A 391 -42.12 41.74 -4.76
CA ALA A 391 -42.06 40.80 -3.65
C ALA A 391 -40.61 40.35 -3.38
N GLY A 392 -40.22 40.31 -2.12
CA GLY A 392 -38.88 39.93 -1.68
C GLY A 392 -37.79 41.00 -1.79
N THR A 393 -38.09 42.16 -2.38
CA THR A 393 -37.15 43.30 -2.44
C THR A 393 -37.68 44.51 -1.67
N ASP A 394 -38.96 44.84 -1.89
CA ASP A 394 -39.57 46.00 -1.25
C ASP A 394 -39.97 45.74 0.21
N THR A 395 -39.91 46.79 1.03
CA THR A 395 -40.35 46.78 2.43
C THR A 395 -41.74 47.38 2.58
N CYS A 396 -42.42 47.06 3.67
CA CYS A 396 -43.60 47.79 4.11
C CYS A 396 -43.22 48.77 5.21
N THR A 397 -43.84 49.94 5.20
CA THR A 397 -43.58 51.03 6.14
C THR A 397 -44.42 50.86 7.40
N GLU A 398 -43.80 50.99 8.57
CA GLU A 398 -44.51 50.87 9.84
C GLU A 398 -45.50 52.04 10.05
N CYS A 399 -46.70 51.72 10.54
CA CYS A 399 -47.69 52.72 10.90
C CYS A 399 -47.26 53.53 12.13
N THR A 400 -47.26 54.87 12.01
CA THR A 400 -47.02 55.77 13.15
C THR A 400 -48.03 55.59 14.29
N LYS A 401 -49.28 55.21 13.96
CA LYS A 401 -50.30 54.79 14.91
C LYS A 401 -50.92 53.48 14.44
N LYS A 402 -50.74 52.41 15.21
CA LYS A 402 -51.28 51.07 14.91
C LYS A 402 -52.77 51.01 15.27
N LEU A 403 -53.55 50.24 14.51
CA LEU A 403 -54.94 49.95 14.85
C LEU A 403 -54.98 49.15 16.17
N THR A 404 -55.84 49.56 17.10
CA THR A 404 -56.03 48.87 18.39
C THR A 404 -56.70 47.51 18.24
N SER A 405 -57.39 47.25 17.12
CA SER A 405 -57.91 45.93 16.73
C SER A 405 -58.11 45.85 15.21
N GLY A 406 -58.10 44.63 14.67
CA GLY A 406 -58.51 44.36 13.28
C GLY A 406 -57.42 44.48 12.20
N ALA A 407 -56.20 44.92 12.54
CA ALA A 407 -55.09 44.88 11.58
C ALA A 407 -54.71 43.41 11.30
N THR A 408 -54.80 43.02 10.04
CA THR A 408 -54.40 41.69 9.54
C THR A 408 -53.41 41.89 8.40
N ALA A 409 -52.56 40.89 8.15
CA ALA A 409 -51.67 40.96 7.00
C ALA A 409 -52.47 41.04 5.70
N LYS A 410 -52.03 41.90 4.77
CA LYS A 410 -52.72 42.13 3.50
C LYS A 410 -51.72 42.10 2.35
N VAL A 411 -52.16 41.64 1.19
CA VAL A 411 -51.38 41.77 -0.04
C VAL A 411 -51.08 43.25 -0.28
N TYR A 412 -49.91 43.55 -0.84
CA TYR A 412 -49.39 44.93 -0.95
C TYR A 412 -50.37 45.89 -1.64
N ALA A 413 -51.15 45.42 -2.62
CA ALA A 413 -52.18 46.23 -3.30
C ALA A 413 -53.29 46.72 -2.36
N GLU A 414 -53.57 45.96 -1.30
CA GLU A 414 -54.61 46.24 -0.30
C GLU A 414 -54.06 46.87 0.98
N ALA A 415 -52.77 46.65 1.28
CA ALA A 415 -52.08 47.12 2.47
C ALA A 415 -51.80 48.64 2.44
N THR A 416 -52.80 49.45 2.18
CA THR A 416 -52.67 50.92 2.16
C THR A 416 -52.61 51.48 3.56
N GLN A 417 -52.04 52.69 3.71
CA GLN A 417 -51.97 53.38 5.00
C GLN A 417 -53.35 53.53 5.67
N LYS A 418 -54.41 53.77 4.88
CA LYS A 418 -55.80 53.88 5.37
C LYS A 418 -56.34 52.57 5.95
N VAL A 419 -55.93 51.43 5.39
CA VAL A 419 -56.40 50.10 5.79
C VAL A 419 -55.62 49.57 7.00
N GLN A 420 -54.33 49.85 7.07
CA GLN A 420 -53.42 49.25 8.06
C GLN A 420 -53.17 50.13 9.29
N CYS A 421 -53.32 51.45 9.17
CA CYS A 421 -52.98 52.40 10.22
C CYS A 421 -54.21 53.06 10.84
N ALA A 422 -54.13 53.38 12.14
CA ALA A 422 -55.15 54.18 12.80
C ALA A 422 -55.15 55.59 12.22
N SER A 423 -56.24 55.93 11.53
CA SER A 423 -56.43 57.26 10.99
C SER A 423 -56.53 58.28 12.13
N THR A 424 -55.67 59.31 12.11
CA THR A 424 -55.83 60.47 12.99
C THR A 424 -57.10 61.26 12.66
N THR A 425 -57.73 61.00 11.52
CA THR A 425 -58.95 61.69 11.08
C THR A 425 -60.15 61.36 11.94
N PHE A 426 -60.28 60.14 12.50
CA PHE A 426 -61.40 59.84 13.41
C PHE A 426 -61.26 60.57 14.74
N ALA A 427 -60.05 60.66 15.30
CA ALA A 427 -59.80 61.48 16.50
C ALA A 427 -60.03 62.97 16.23
N LYS A 428 -59.65 63.47 15.04
CA LYS A 428 -59.96 64.84 14.62
C LYS A 428 -61.47 65.05 14.43
N PHE A 429 -62.17 64.09 13.83
CA PHE A 429 -63.63 64.15 13.67
C PHE A 429 -64.32 64.15 15.04
N LEU A 430 -63.95 63.24 15.95
CA LEU A 430 -64.52 63.17 17.29
C LEU A 430 -64.22 64.44 18.11
N SER A 431 -63.00 64.98 17.99
CA SER A 431 -62.60 66.26 18.59
C SER A 431 -63.44 67.42 18.07
N ILE A 432 -63.65 67.50 16.76
CA ILE A 432 -64.46 68.55 16.13
C ILE A 432 -65.94 68.38 16.54
N SER A 433 -66.47 67.16 16.51
CA SER A 433 -67.84 66.86 16.94
C SER A 433 -68.08 67.17 18.42
N LEU A 434 -67.13 66.86 19.30
CA LEU A 434 -67.19 67.23 20.72
C LEU A 434 -67.14 68.75 20.91
N LEU A 435 -66.35 69.46 20.11
CA LEU A 435 -66.34 70.93 20.07
C LEU A 435 -67.71 71.49 19.69
N PHE A 436 -68.36 70.96 18.64
CA PHE A 436 -69.70 71.37 18.24
C PHE A 436 -70.76 71.06 19.31
N ILE A 437 -70.69 69.90 19.98
CA ILE A 437 -71.60 69.57 21.09
C ILE A 437 -71.39 70.53 22.26
N SER A 438 -70.14 70.87 22.59
CA SER A 438 -69.85 71.83 23.66
C SER A 438 -70.35 73.24 23.34
N PHE A 439 -70.26 73.68 22.07
CA PHE A 439 -70.83 74.96 21.61
C PHE A 439 -72.36 74.99 21.56
N TYR A 440 -73.01 73.82 21.46
CA TYR A 440 -74.48 73.73 21.49
C TYR A 440 -75.04 73.71 22.92
N LEU A 441 -74.24 73.28 23.89
CA LEU A 441 -74.63 73.18 25.31
C LEU A 441 -74.26 74.43 26.13
N LEU A 442 -73.37 75.28 25.62
CA LEU A 442 -73.07 76.63 26.10
C LEU A 442 -74.01 77.64 25.44
#